data_AF-R7J3G2-F1
#
_entry.id   AF-R7J3G2-F1
#
_cell.length_a   1.000
_cell.length_b   1.000
_cell.length_c   1.000
_cell.angle_alpha   90.00
_cell.angle_beta   90.00
_cell.angle_gamma   90.00
#
_symmetry.space_group_name_H-M   'P 1'
#
loop_
_entity.id
_entity.type
_entity.pdbx_description
1 polymer ?
#
loop_
_entity_poly.entity_id
_entity_poly.type
_entity_poly.pdbx_seq_one_letter_code
_entity_poly.pdbx_strand_id
1 'polypeptide(L)'
;MENGYLDMQPAIDKAASELYQKDPKEAAKFLTWYSTTTADESVDRWKKLGEFLIVKYSDGVARKEKDGKFLDNGYGLGAAPDSPGYSEDFYRAIVKSAGERLKVK
;
A
#
# COMPACT_ATOMS: atom_id res chain seq x y z
N MET A 1 8.04 7.48 8.09
CA MET A 1 6.82 8.26 7.79
C MET A 1 6.19 8.73 9.09
N GLU A 2 5.87 7.80 10.01
CA GLU A 2 5.43 8.12 11.37
C GLU A 2 6.41 9.06 12.10
N ASN A 3 7.72 8.76 12.03
CA ASN A 3 8.74 9.64 12.59
C ASN A 3 8.68 11.08 12.04
N GLY A 4 8.34 11.28 10.76
CA GLY A 4 8.27 12.62 10.18
C GLY A 4 7.11 13.44 10.75
N TYR A 5 5.98 12.80 11.08
CA TYR A 5 4.88 13.47 11.77
C TYR A 5 5.26 13.80 13.21
N LEU A 6 5.94 12.88 13.90
CA LEU A 6 6.44 13.10 15.26
C LEU A 6 7.43 14.27 15.30
N ASP A 7 8.32 14.36 14.31
CA ASP A 7 9.31 15.43 14.21
C ASP A 7 8.68 16.80 13.94
N MET A 8 7.56 16.84 13.18
CA MET A 8 6.84 18.08 12.88
C MET A 8 5.88 18.52 14.00
N GLN A 9 5.42 17.60 14.84
CA GLN A 9 4.40 17.87 15.86
C GLN A 9 4.74 19.07 16.76
N PRO A 10 5.97 19.25 17.28
CA PRO A 10 6.30 20.41 18.10
C PRO A 10 6.13 21.76 17.37
N ALA A 11 6.41 21.80 16.06
CA ALA A 11 6.24 23.02 15.27
C ALA A 11 4.77 23.34 15.02
N ILE A 12 3.94 22.32 14.80
CA ILE A 12 2.49 22.46 14.66
C ILE A 12 1.87 22.95 15.97
N ASP A 13 2.26 22.35 17.10
CA ASP A 13 1.74 22.73 18.43
C ASP A 13 2.12 24.18 18.78
N LYS A 14 3.35 24.59 18.45
CA LYS A 14 3.81 25.97 18.61
C LYS A 14 2.96 26.93 17.78
N ALA A 15 2.78 26.65 16.48
CA ALA A 15 1.99 27.49 15.59
C ALA A 15 0.52 27.61 16.06
N ALA A 16 -0.09 26.49 16.47
CA ALA A 16 -1.44 26.48 17.00
C ALA A 16 -1.57 27.31 18.29
N SER A 17 -0.59 27.21 19.19
CA SER A 17 -0.54 27.97 20.44
C SER A 17 -0.40 29.48 20.19
N GLU A 18 0.46 29.88 19.25
CA GLU A 18 0.64 31.29 18.87
C GLU A 18 -0.61 31.88 18.19
N LEU A 19 -1.30 31.09 17.36
CA LEU A 19 -2.59 31.49 16.78
C LEU A 19 -3.67 31.62 17.86
N TYR A 20 -3.69 30.71 18.83
CA TYR A 20 -4.70 30.69 19.88
C TYR A 20 -4.63 31.93 20.78
N GLN A 21 -3.39 32.40 21.07
CA GLN A 21 -3.17 33.64 21.81
C GLN A 21 -3.71 34.88 21.08
N LYS A 22 -3.78 34.85 19.75
CA LYS A 22 -4.29 35.95 18.92
C LYS A 22 -5.79 35.88 18.75
N ASP A 23 -6.28 34.72 18.29
CA ASP A 23 -7.70 34.42 18.14
C ASP A 23 -7.90 32.89 18.21
N PRO A 24 -8.62 32.39 19.23
CA PRO A 24 -8.97 30.98 19.34
C PRO A 24 -9.61 30.39 18.07
N LYS A 25 -10.34 31.19 17.29
CA LYS A 25 -10.96 30.72 16.03
C LYS A 25 -9.92 30.42 14.95
N GLU A 26 -8.85 31.21 14.87
CA GLU A 26 -7.78 30.98 13.90
C GLU A 26 -6.97 29.72 14.24
N ALA A 27 -6.73 29.45 15.53
CA ALA A 27 -6.14 28.19 15.96
C ALA A 27 -7.02 26.98 15.62
N ALA A 28 -8.33 27.06 15.87
CA ALA A 28 -9.26 25.98 15.53
C ALA A 28 -9.29 25.72 14.02
N LYS A 29 -9.29 26.78 13.19
CA LYS A 29 -9.23 26.69 11.74
C LYS A 29 -7.93 26.04 11.26
N PHE A 30 -6.79 26.45 11.82
CA PHE A 30 -5.48 25.88 11.51
C PHE A 30 -5.40 24.38 11.87
N LEU A 31 -5.81 24.00 13.07
CA LEU A 31 -5.79 22.60 13.51
C LEU A 31 -6.76 21.72 12.72
N THR A 32 -7.91 22.27 12.34
CA THR A 32 -8.85 21.57 11.44
C THR A 32 -8.18 21.30 10.10
N TRP A 33 -7.62 22.33 9.46
CA TRP A 33 -6.91 22.19 8.19
C TRP A 33 -5.76 21.18 8.27
N TYR A 34 -4.92 21.28 9.31
CA TYR A 34 -3.79 20.36 9.50
C TYR A 34 -4.26 18.91 9.64
N SER A 35 -5.26 18.68 10.50
CA SER A 35 -5.77 17.33 10.80
C SER A 35 -6.43 16.70 9.57
N THR A 36 -7.28 17.46 8.85
CA THR A 36 -7.96 16.94 7.66
C THR A 36 -6.97 16.68 6.53
N THR A 37 -6.03 17.60 6.29
CA THR A 37 -5.01 17.43 5.25
C THR A 37 -4.13 16.21 5.53
N THR A 38 -3.69 16.03 6.78
CA THR A 38 -2.85 14.88 7.18
C THR A 38 -3.61 13.56 7.04
N ALA A 39 -4.91 13.55 7.37
CA ALA A 39 -5.76 12.38 7.19
C ALA A 39 -5.95 12.02 5.71
N ASP A 40 -6.28 13.01 4.88
CA ASP A 40 -6.47 12.83 3.43
C ASP A 40 -5.18 12.32 2.76
N GLU A 41 -4.03 12.92 3.08
CA GLU A 41 -2.73 12.48 2.57
C GLU A 41 -2.40 11.03 2.98
N SER A 42 -2.77 10.64 4.20
CA SER A 42 -2.55 9.29 4.69
C SER A 42 -3.42 8.30 3.91
N VAL A 43 -4.71 8.60 3.73
CA VAL A 43 -5.63 7.77 2.94
C VAL A 43 -5.15 7.63 1.50
N ASP A 44 -4.75 8.73 0.86
CA ASP A 44 -4.23 8.71 -0.51
C ASP A 44 -2.98 7.83 -0.66
N ARG A 45 -2.07 7.87 0.30
CA ARG A 45 -0.88 7.01 0.31
C ARG A 45 -1.23 5.54 0.48
N TRP A 46 -2.15 5.21 1.40
CA TRP A 46 -2.63 3.85 1.59
C TRP A 46 -3.35 3.31 0.36
N LYS A 47 -4.13 4.15 -0.31
CA LYS A 47 -4.78 3.80 -1.57
C LYS A 47 -3.75 3.48 -2.66
N LYS A 48 -2.74 4.33 -2.85
CA LYS A 48 -1.65 4.08 -3.81
C LYS A 48 -0.90 2.78 -3.50
N LEU A 49 -0.65 2.50 -2.22
CA LEU A 49 -0.05 1.23 -1.81
C LEU A 49 -0.96 0.04 -2.14
N GLY A 50 -2.26 0.15 -1.86
CA GLY A 50 -3.25 -0.88 -2.20
C GLY A 50 -3.32 -1.15 -3.71
N GLU A 51 -3.39 -0.10 -4.52
CA GLU A 51 -3.35 -0.18 -5.99
C GLU A 51 -2.07 -0.87 -6.47
N PHE A 52 -0.92 -0.49 -5.92
CA PHE A 52 0.36 -1.13 -6.24
C PHE A 52 0.35 -2.63 -5.90
N LEU A 53 -0.14 -3.01 -4.72
CA LEU A 53 -0.17 -4.41 -4.30
C LEU A 53 -1.13 -5.26 -5.14
N ILE A 54 -2.30 -4.71 -5.49
CA ILE A 54 -3.24 -5.36 -6.40
C ILE A 54 -2.59 -5.62 -7.76
N VAL A 55 -1.94 -4.60 -8.33
CA VAL A 55 -1.21 -4.76 -9.61
C VAL A 55 0.00 -5.68 -9.44
N LYS A 56 0.69 -5.71 -8.30
CA LYS A 56 1.86 -6.58 -8.13
C LYS A 56 1.45 -8.07 -8.07
N TYR A 57 0.33 -8.40 -7.43
CA TYR A 57 -0.01 -9.78 -7.07
C TYR A 57 -1.36 -10.29 -7.60
N SER A 58 -1.95 -9.65 -8.62
CA SER A 58 -3.21 -10.11 -9.21
C SER A 58 -3.07 -11.46 -9.90
N ASP A 59 -4.13 -12.26 -9.90
CA ASP A 59 -4.25 -13.44 -10.78
C ASP A 59 -3.14 -14.49 -10.61
N GLY A 60 -2.63 -14.65 -9.38
CA GLY A 60 -1.63 -15.66 -9.05
C GLY A 60 -0.23 -15.41 -9.64
N VAL A 61 0.01 -14.23 -10.23
CA VAL A 61 1.33 -13.83 -10.73
C VAL A 61 1.96 -12.77 -9.83
N ALA A 62 3.29 -12.68 -9.86
CA ALA A 62 4.06 -11.62 -9.23
C ALA A 62 4.72 -10.75 -10.32
N ARG A 63 4.20 -9.54 -10.52
CA ARG A 63 4.79 -8.57 -11.47
C ARG A 63 6.12 -8.05 -10.94
N LYS A 64 7.12 -7.99 -11.83
CA LYS A 64 8.47 -7.56 -11.48
C LYS A 64 8.51 -6.06 -11.27
N GLU A 65 9.18 -5.65 -10.20
CA GLU A 65 9.40 -4.25 -9.86
C GLU A 65 10.81 -4.05 -9.32
N LYS A 66 11.26 -2.81 -9.41
CA LYS A 66 12.43 -2.33 -8.70
C LYS A 66 12.14 -0.95 -8.15
N ASP A 67 12.43 -0.74 -6.87
CA ASP A 67 12.27 0.53 -6.18
C ASP A 67 10.84 1.12 -6.30
N GLY A 68 9.83 0.24 -6.26
CA GLY A 68 8.42 0.64 -6.35
C GLY A 68 7.93 0.98 -7.75
N LYS A 69 8.70 0.67 -8.79
CA LYS A 69 8.33 0.86 -10.20
C LYS A 69 8.32 -0.49 -10.92
N PHE A 70 7.22 -0.78 -11.61
CA PHE A 70 7.13 -1.98 -12.44
C PHE A 70 8.13 -1.92 -13.60
N LEU A 71 8.77 -3.06 -13.86
CA LEU A 71 9.75 -3.17 -14.94
C LEU A 71 9.05 -3.24 -16.30
N ASP A 72 9.67 -2.62 -17.31
CA ASP A 72 9.29 -2.71 -18.72
C ASP A 72 10.21 -3.72 -19.44
N ASN A 73 9.72 -4.31 -20.52
CA ASN A 73 10.46 -5.30 -21.32
C ASN A 73 11.30 -4.70 -22.46
N GLY A 74 11.38 -3.37 -22.57
CA GLY A 74 12.08 -2.64 -23.63
C GLY A 74 11.22 -2.30 -24.85
N TYR A 75 9.97 -2.77 -24.90
CA TYR A 75 9.04 -2.59 -26.03
C TYR A 75 7.75 -1.86 -25.64
N GLY A 76 7.71 -1.23 -24.46
CA GLY A 76 6.53 -0.51 -23.97
C GLY A 76 5.47 -1.43 -23.33
N LEU A 77 5.84 -2.65 -22.98
CA LEU A 77 5.01 -3.59 -22.22
C LEU A 77 5.71 -3.96 -20.90
N GLY A 78 4.92 -4.27 -19.89
CA GLY A 78 5.43 -4.77 -18.62
C GLY A 78 6.30 -6.02 -18.79
N ALA A 79 7.36 -6.13 -18.00
CA ALA A 79 8.20 -7.32 -17.93
C ALA A 79 7.34 -8.55 -17.56
N ALA A 80 7.69 -9.70 -18.15
CA ALA A 80 7.00 -10.95 -17.88
C ALA A 80 7.02 -11.25 -16.37
N PRO A 81 5.84 -11.48 -15.75
CA PRO A 81 5.75 -11.71 -14.32
C PRO A 81 6.23 -13.13 -13.96
N ASP A 82 6.50 -13.36 -12.69
CA ASP A 82 6.75 -14.69 -12.17
C ASP A 82 5.41 -15.37 -11.84
N SER A 83 5.26 -16.66 -12.17
CA SER A 83 4.07 -17.45 -11.86
C SER A 83 4.46 -18.65 -10.99
N PRO A 84 4.52 -18.48 -9.67
CA PRO A 84 5.03 -19.52 -8.76
C PRO A 84 4.10 -20.74 -8.65
N GLY A 85 2.86 -20.64 -9.10
CA GLY A 85 1.85 -21.68 -8.91
C GLY A 85 1.43 -21.83 -7.45
N TYR A 86 0.78 -22.95 -7.13
CA TYR A 86 0.38 -23.25 -5.76
C TYR A 86 1.48 -23.99 -5.00
N SER A 87 1.38 -24.05 -3.67
CA SER A 87 2.31 -24.83 -2.87
C SER A 87 2.19 -26.33 -3.16
N GLU A 88 3.28 -27.07 -2.94
CA GLU A 88 3.28 -28.53 -3.06
C GLU A 88 2.22 -29.19 -2.16
N ASP A 89 2.04 -28.68 -0.94
CA ASP A 89 1.03 -29.15 0.01
C ASP A 89 -0.39 -29.01 -0.55
N PHE A 90 -0.68 -27.90 -1.23
CA PHE A 90 -1.97 -27.70 -1.90
C PHE A 90 -2.19 -28.72 -3.01
N TYR A 91 -1.17 -28.95 -3.85
CA TYR A 91 -1.24 -29.99 -4.88
C TYR A 91 -1.44 -31.39 -4.27
N ARG A 92 -0.75 -31.72 -3.18
CA ARG A 92 -0.94 -33.00 -2.45
C ARG A 92 -2.35 -33.13 -1.87
N ALA A 93 -2.93 -32.04 -1.37
CA ALA A 93 -4.31 -32.02 -0.89
C ALA A 93 -5.32 -32.30 -2.02
N ILE A 94 -5.10 -31.75 -3.22
CA ILE A 94 -5.92 -32.05 -4.41
C ILE A 94 -5.82 -33.53 -4.78
N VAL A 95 -4.60 -34.08 -4.84
CA VAL A 95 -4.40 -35.50 -5.18
C VAL A 95 -5.12 -36.41 -4.19
N LYS A 96 -5.02 -36.11 -2.89
CA LYS A 96 -5.69 -36.88 -1.84
C LYS A 96 -7.22 -36.80 -1.95
N SER A 97 -7.79 -35.64 -2.25
CA SER A 97 -9.24 -35.45 -2.35
C SER A 97 -9.84 -36.02 -3.64
N ALA A 98 -9.06 -36.08 -4.72
CA ALA A 98 -9.51 -36.60 -6.01
C ALA A 98 -9.64 -38.13 -6.06
N GLY A 99 -9.06 -38.85 -5.10
CA GLY A 99 -9.07 -40.32 -5.06
C GLY A 99 -8.45 -40.93 -6.31
N GLU A 100 -9.16 -41.87 -6.94
CA GLU A 100 -8.67 -42.59 -8.13
C GLU A 100 -8.76 -41.75 -9.43
N ARG A 101 -9.48 -40.61 -9.44
CA ARG A 101 -9.78 -39.85 -10.67
C ARG A 101 -8.55 -39.34 -11.43
N LEU A 102 -7.44 -39.11 -10.73
CA LEU A 102 -6.21 -38.59 -11.32
C LEU A 102 -5.19 -39.70 -11.63
N LYS A 103 -5.50 -40.98 -11.34
CA LYS A 103 -4.60 -42.08 -11.67
C LYS A 103 -4.70 -42.39 -13.16
N VAL A 104 -3.53 -42.50 -13.80
CA VAL A 104 -3.41 -42.96 -15.18
C VAL A 104 -3.66 -44.47 -15.21
N LYS A 105 -4.38 -44.96 -16.23
CA LYS A 105 -4.59 -46.39 -16.47
C LYS A 105 -3.34 -47.09 -16.98
#